data_AF-A0A9W8NW60-F1
#
_entry.id   AF-A0A9W8NW60-F1
#
_cell.length_a   1.000
_cell.length_b   1.000
_cell.length_c   1.000
_cell.angle_alpha   90.00
_cell.angle_beta   90.00
_cell.angle_gamma   90.00
#
_symmetry.space_group_name_H-M   'P 1'
#
loop_
_entity.id
_entity.type
_entity.pdbx_description
1 polymer ?
#
loop_
_entity_poly.entity_id
_entity_poly.type
_entity_poly.pdbx_seq_one_letter_code
_entity_poly.pdbx_strand_id
1 'polypeptide(L)' 'MAGGHHGSLKTDPAVENFNLWREQHYLRFRWTPANVKAAVLGIIVFPTALYTAVNYTTSRWFWNAKLKDQTLAGKPE' A
#
# COMPACT_ATOMS: atom_id res chain seq x y z
N MET A 1 -19.40 -38.54 -6.42
CA MET A 1 -19.18 -38.42 -4.97
C MET A 1 -20.44 -37.82 -4.36
N ALA A 2 -21.29 -38.65 -3.76
CA ALA A 2 -22.46 -38.21 -3.02
C ALA A 2 -22.09 -38.20 -1.53
N GLY A 3 -22.07 -37.02 -0.92
CA GLY A 3 -21.80 -36.79 0.50
C GLY A 3 -22.61 -35.58 0.94
N GLY A 4 -23.39 -35.73 2.01
CA GLY A 4 -24.53 -34.90 2.39
C GLY A 4 -24.23 -33.40 2.54
N HIS A 5 -25.12 -32.59 1.95
CA HIS A 5 -25.19 -31.15 2.18
C HIS A 5 -25.82 -30.85 3.55
N HIS A 6 -25.02 -30.86 4.61
CA HIS A 6 -25.29 -30.03 5.78
C HIS A 6 -24.58 -28.68 5.59
N GLY A 7 -25.02 -27.92 4.60
CA GLY A 7 -24.52 -26.58 4.33
C GLY A 7 -25.19 -25.58 5.27
N SER A 8 -24.55 -25.24 6.39
CA SER A 8 -25.01 -24.14 7.27
C SER A 8 -25.02 -22.79 6.56
N LEU A 9 -24.34 -22.68 5.42
CA LEU A 9 -24.26 -21.48 4.60
C LEU A 9 -25.05 -21.68 3.31
N LYS A 10 -26.02 -20.81 3.07
CA LYS A 10 -26.68 -20.68 1.77
C LYS A 10 -25.70 -20.03 0.80
N THR A 11 -25.22 -20.78 -0.19
CA THR A 11 -24.36 -20.24 -1.25
C THR A 11 -25.17 -19.31 -2.16
N ASP A 12 -24.75 -18.05 -2.20
CA ASP A 12 -25.28 -17.07 -3.15
C ASP A 12 -24.38 -17.06 -4.40
N PRO A 13 -24.89 -17.44 -5.58
CA PRO A 13 -24.10 -17.44 -6.80
C PRO A 13 -23.51 -16.05 -7.14
N ALA A 14 -24.15 -14.95 -6.72
CA ALA A 14 -23.60 -13.62 -6.95
C ALA A 14 -22.31 -13.38 -6.14
N VAL A 15 -22.28 -13.83 -4.88
CA VAL A 15 -21.11 -13.70 -4.01
C VAL A 15 -19.97 -14.59 -4.49
N GLU A 16 -20.26 -15.83 -4.85
CA GLU A 16 -19.24 -16.76 -5.38
C GLU A 16 -18.63 -16.25 -6.68
N ASN A 17 -19.47 -15.73 -7.60
CA ASN A 17 -18.99 -15.14 -8.84
C ASN A 17 -18.12 -13.91 -8.58
N PHE A 18 -18.52 -13.01 -7.67
CA PHE A 18 -17.71 -11.85 -7.32
C PHE A 18 -16.35 -12.27 -6.74
N ASN A 19 -16.32 -13.29 -5.88
CA ASN A 19 -15.08 -13.80 -5.33
C ASN A 19 -14.18 -14.38 -6.43
N LEU A 20 -14.73 -15.22 -7.32
CA LEU A 20 -14.02 -15.76 -8.47
C LEU A 20 -13.46 -14.65 -9.38
N TRP A 21 -14.24 -13.60 -9.64
CA TRP A 21 -13.79 -12.45 -10.43
C TRP A 21 -12.62 -11.71 -9.80
N ARG A 22 -12.62 -11.54 -8.47
CA ARG A 22 -11.51 -10.92 -7.74
C ARG A 22 -10.26 -11.78 -7.76
N GLU A 23 -10.39 -13.07 -7.49
CA GLU A 23 -9.26 -14.01 -7.47
C GLU A 23 -8.60 -14.12 -8.85
N GLN A 24 -9.41 -14.15 -9.91
CA GLN A 24 -8.93 -14.30 -11.29
C GLN A 24 -8.64 -12.96 -11.99
N HIS A 25 -8.72 -11.83 -11.28
CA HIS A 25 -8.61 -10.50 -11.90
C HIS A 25 -7.29 -10.30 -12.66
N TYR A 26 -6.20 -10.91 -12.17
CA TYR A 26 -4.87 -10.81 -12.81
C TYR A 26 -4.82 -11.43 -14.21
N LEU A 27 -5.63 -12.46 -14.49
CA LEU A 27 -5.69 -13.11 -15.81
C LEU A 27 -6.29 -12.21 -16.90
N ARG A 28 -7.11 -11.24 -16.49
CA ARG A 28 -7.83 -10.32 -17.39
C ARG A 28 -7.25 -8.90 -17.36
N PHE A 29 -6.14 -8.71 -16.64
CA PHE A 29 -5.52 -7.41 -16.48
C PHE A 29 -5.00 -6.86 -17.82
N ARG A 30 -5.16 -5.55 -18.03
CA ARG A 30 -4.65 -4.83 -19.19
C ARG A 30 -3.98 -3.53 -18.76
N TRP A 31 -2.86 -3.22 -19.40
CA TRP A 31 -2.18 -1.94 -19.26
C TRP A 31 -2.94 -0.85 -20.02
N THR A 32 -3.94 -0.28 -19.34
CA THR A 32 -4.62 0.94 -19.81
C THR A 32 -3.87 2.16 -19.26
N PRO A 33 -4.02 3.34 -19.88
CA PRO A 33 -3.42 4.57 -19.35
C PRO A 33 -3.79 4.85 -17.89
N ALA A 34 -5.01 4.48 -17.47
CA ALA A 34 -5.44 4.63 -16.07
C ALA A 34 -4.69 3.68 -15.13
N ASN A 35 -4.57 2.39 -15.49
CA ASN A 35 -3.88 1.39 -14.67
C ASN A 35 -2.36 1.66 -14.60
N VAL A 36 -1.76 2.11 -15.71
CA VAL A 36 -0.35 2.53 -15.73
C VAL A 36 -0.11 3.68 -14.78
N LYS A 37 -0.96 4.72 -14.79
CA LYS A 37 -0.85 5.85 -13.84
C LYS A 37 -0.92 5.38 -12.40
N ALA A 38 -1.90 4.52 -12.07
CA ALA A 38 -2.04 3.99 -10.72
C ALA A 38 -0.80 3.18 -10.29
N ALA A 39 -0.28 2.33 -11.16
CA ALA A 39 0.93 1.54 -10.90
C ALA A 39 2.16 2.43 -10.69
N VAL A 40 2.40 3.41 -11.56
CA VAL A 40 3.55 4.33 -11.46
C VAL A 40 3.46 5.14 -10.17
N LEU A 41 2.29 5.69 -9.84
CA LEU A 41 2.11 6.46 -8.62
C LEU A 41 2.32 5.61 -7.35
N GLY A 42 1.74 4.41 -7.31
CA GLY A 42 1.79 3.55 -6.12
C GLY A 42 3.12 2.83 -5.91
N ILE A 43 3.77 2.37 -6.99
CA ILE A 43 4.97 1.53 -6.90
C ILE A 43 6.25 2.36 -6.98
N ILE A 44 6.26 3.46 -7.75
CA ILE A 44 7.48 4.23 -8.00
C ILE A 44 7.43 5.55 -7.24
N VAL A 45 6.44 6.39 -7.52
CA VAL A 45 6.42 7.78 -7.03
C VAL A 45 6.29 7.80 -5.52
N PHE A 46 5.31 7.09 -4.95
CA PHE A 46 5.06 7.11 -3.52
C PHE A 46 6.23 6.57 -2.68
N PRO A 47 6.80 5.37 -2.95
CA PRO A 47 7.92 4.86 -2.16
C PRO A 47 9.18 5.72 -2.30
N THR A 48 9.46 6.23 -3.51
CA THR A 48 10.62 7.10 -3.75
C THR A 48 10.48 8.42 -2.99
N ALA A 49 9.32 9.08 -3.09
CA ALA A 49 9.06 10.32 -2.39
C ALA A 49 9.11 10.16 -0.87
N LEU A 50 8.59 9.04 -0.34
CA LEU A 50 8.66 8.74 1.08
C LEU A 50 10.12 8.51 1.52
N TYR A 51 10.87 7.70 0.78
CA TYR A 51 12.27 7.41 1.09
C TYR A 51 13.13 8.68 1.09
N THR A 52 12.97 9.54 0.09
CA THR A 52 13.74 10.80 0.01
C THR A 52 13.35 11.76 1.14
N ALA A 53 12.06 11.89 1.46
CA ALA A 53 11.60 12.72 2.56
C ALA A 53 12.13 12.23 3.91
N VAL A 54 12.09 10.91 4.15
CA VAL A 54 12.64 10.32 5.37
C VAL A 54 14.14 10.57 5.44
N ASN A 55 14.92 10.20 4.43
CA ASN A 55 16.38 10.39 4.46
C ASN A 55 16.80 11.85 4.61
N TYR A 56 16.05 12.79 4.03
CA TYR A 56 16.30 14.22 4.21
C TYR A 56 16.12 14.69 5.67
N THR A 57 15.29 13.98 6.45
CA THR A 57 15.00 14.33 7.84
C THR A 57 15.70 13.43 8.85
N THR A 58 16.14 12.24 8.45
CA THR A 58 16.94 11.34 9.26
C THR A 58 18.20 12.07 9.73
N SER A 59 18.43 12.09 11.05
CA SER A 59 19.55 12.77 11.70
C SER A 59 19.61 14.30 11.54
N ARG A 60 18.62 14.91 10.87
CA ARG A 60 18.56 16.37 10.72
C ARG A 60 18.15 17.08 12.00
N TRP A 61 17.37 16.43 12.86
CA TRP A 61 16.74 17.07 14.02
C TRP A 61 17.13 16.37 15.31
N PHE A 62 17.71 17.13 16.24
CA PHE A 62 18.05 16.67 17.60
C PHE A 62 17.20 17.40 18.62
N TRP A 63 16.22 16.67 19.17
CA TRP A 63 15.28 17.18 20.16
C TRP A 63 15.74 16.95 21.61
N ASN A 64 16.73 16.08 21.80
CA ASN A 64 17.21 15.72 23.14
C ASN A 64 17.82 16.93 23.85
N ALA A 65 17.28 17.23 25.04
CA ALA A 65 17.76 18.24 25.98
C ALA A 65 17.93 19.68 25.41
N LYS A 66 17.16 20.06 24.39
CA LYS A 66 17.17 21.42 23.84
C LYS A 66 16.30 22.37 24.67
N LEU A 67 16.84 23.53 25.02
CA LEU A 67 16.09 24.61 25.69
C LEU A 67 15.32 25.47 24.67
N LYS A 68 14.38 26.28 25.17
CA LYS A 68 13.71 27.33 24.39
C LYS A 68 14.78 28.22 23.75
N ASP A 69 14.63 28.52 22.47
CA ASP A 69 15.54 29.32 21.63
C ASP A 69 16.85 28.63 21.18
N GLN A 70 17.04 27.34 21.46
CA GLN A 70 18.17 26.57 20.93
C GLN A 70 17.85 25.89 19.59
N THR A 71 18.83 25.84 18.68
CA THR A 71 18.66 25.17 17.38
C THR A 71 18.49 23.66 17.52
N LEU A 72 17.50 23.15 16.78
CA LEU A 72 17.17 21.73 16.64
C LEU A 72 17.93 21.07 15.48
N ALA A 73 18.51 21.85 14.58
CA ALA A 73 19.24 21.32 13.44
C ALA A 73 20.52 20.62 13.91
N GLY A 74 20.76 19.42 13.36
CA GLY A 74 22.03 18.72 13.45
C GLY A 74 23.16 19.52 12.81
N LYS A 75 24.39 19.37 13.33
CA LYS A 75 25.57 19.86 12.62
C LYS A 75 25.73 19.04 11.33
N PRO A 76 26.02 19.68 10.18
CA PRO A 76 26.53 18.95 9.04
C PRO A 76 27.90 18.37 9.41
N GLU A 77 28.09 17.08 9.15
CA GLU A 77 29.38 16.39 9.22
C GLU A 77 30.18 16.55 7.91
#